data_AF-A0A933BF86-F1
#
_entry.id   AF-A0A933BF86-F1
#
_cell.length_a   1.000
_cell.length_b   1.000
_cell.length_c   1.000
_cell.angle_alpha   90.00
_cell.angle_beta   90.00
_cell.angle_gamma   90.00
#
_symmetry.space_group_name_H-M   'P 1'
#
loop_
_entity.id
_entity.type
_entity.pdbx_description
1 polymer ?
#
loop_
_entity_poly.entity_id
_entity_poly.type
_entity_poly.pdbx_seq_one_letter_code
_entity_poly.pdbx_strand_id
1 'polypeptide(L)'
;WFTWFYHDPSTARKLPFEIEDLAFQAETAARAIKLEIFGGDAIISPEGPIYIIDINSWPSFARVRAEASVQIARRLRARLRERQMRSFP
;
A
#
# COMPACT_ATOMS: atom_id res chain seq x y z
N TRP A 1 -7.38 3.13 -0.70
CA TRP A 1 -7.18 2.26 -1.87
C TRP A 1 -6.01 1.37 -1.54
N PHE A 2 -6.19 0.07 -1.69
CA PHE A 2 -5.16 -0.93 -1.45
C PHE A 2 -5.26 -1.96 -2.58
N THR A 3 -4.13 -2.38 -3.11
CA THR A 3 -4.07 -3.44 -4.12
C THR A 3 -2.79 -4.23 -3.91
N TRP A 4 -2.77 -5.45 -4.41
CA TRP A 4 -1.65 -6.36 -4.30
C TRP A 4 -1.57 -7.23 -5.55
N PHE A 5 -0.41 -7.82 -5.79
CA PHE A 5 -0.20 -8.77 -6.87
C PHE A 5 0.87 -9.77 -6.45
N TYR A 6 0.80 -10.98 -6.98
CA TYR A 6 1.93 -11.91 -6.87
C TYR A 6 3.10 -11.40 -7.71
N HIS A 7 4.32 -11.48 -7.15
CA HIS A 7 5.54 -11.11 -7.88
C HIS A 7 5.66 -11.90 -9.19
N ASP A 8 5.40 -13.20 -9.15
CA ASP A 8 5.21 -14.05 -10.33
C ASP A 8 3.93 -14.89 -10.17
N PRO A 9 2.81 -14.47 -10.79
CA PRO A 9 1.55 -15.20 -10.70
C PRO A 9 1.59 -16.61 -11.27
N SER A 10 2.56 -16.93 -12.15
CA SER A 10 2.66 -18.24 -12.78
C SER A 10 3.24 -19.31 -11.86
N THR A 11 4.07 -18.90 -10.90
CA THR A 11 4.74 -19.79 -9.94
C THR A 11 4.25 -19.62 -8.51
N ALA A 12 3.46 -18.59 -8.23
CA ALA A 12 2.98 -18.30 -6.88
C ALA A 12 2.12 -19.41 -6.28
N ARG A 13 2.51 -19.85 -5.08
CA ARG A 13 1.66 -20.68 -4.21
C ARG A 13 0.55 -19.78 -3.64
N LYS A 14 -0.68 -19.97 -4.10
CA LYS A 14 -1.86 -19.16 -3.72
C LYS A 14 -2.37 -19.52 -2.32
N LEU A 15 -1.58 -19.21 -1.30
CA LEU A 15 -1.94 -19.44 0.09
C LEU A 15 -3.10 -18.52 0.52
N PRO A 16 -4.00 -18.98 1.41
CA PRO A 16 -5.12 -18.18 1.87
C PRO A 16 -4.64 -17.05 2.78
N PHE A 17 -5.21 -15.87 2.61
CA PHE A 17 -5.07 -14.72 3.50
C PHE A 17 -6.23 -13.75 3.26
N GLU A 18 -6.55 -12.93 4.25
CA GLU A 18 -7.55 -11.87 4.12
C GLU A 18 -6.89 -10.57 3.63
N ILE A 19 -7.49 -9.93 2.63
CA ILE A 19 -6.92 -8.71 2.02
C ILE A 19 -6.93 -7.56 3.03
N GLU A 20 -7.94 -7.51 3.89
CA GLU A 20 -8.12 -6.54 4.95
C GLU A 20 -6.99 -6.64 5.99
N ASP A 21 -6.56 -7.86 6.34
CA ASP A 21 -5.45 -8.10 7.27
C ASP A 21 -4.11 -7.67 6.64
N LEU A 22 -3.89 -8.00 5.37
CA LEU A 22 -2.70 -7.55 4.64
C LEU A 22 -2.64 -6.02 4.58
N ALA A 23 -3.76 -5.37 4.24
CA ALA A 23 -3.86 -3.92 4.19
C ALA A 23 -3.59 -3.29 5.56
N PHE A 24 -4.21 -3.81 6.62
CA PHE A 24 -4.04 -3.30 7.98
C PHE A 24 -2.58 -3.40 8.46
N GLN A 25 -1.91 -4.52 8.20
CA GLN A 25 -0.51 -4.71 8.59
C GLN A 25 0.43 -3.80 7.79
N ALA A 26 0.24 -3.71 6.47
CA ALA A 26 1.04 -2.84 5.62
C ALA A 26 0.87 -1.35 6.00
N GLU A 27 -0.36 -0.91 6.27
CA GLU A 27 -0.63 0.45 6.76
C GLU A 27 0.00 0.70 8.13
N THR A 28 -0.01 -0.29 9.02
CA THR A 28 0.63 -0.18 10.34
C THR A 28 2.14 0.03 10.21
N ALA A 29 2.79 -0.74 9.35
CA ALA A 29 4.22 -0.58 9.06
C ALA A 29 4.51 0.79 8.43
N ALA A 30 3.73 1.22 7.43
CA ALA A 30 3.91 2.53 6.79
C ALA A 30 3.73 3.71 7.75
N ARG A 31 2.73 3.64 8.65
CA ARG A 31 2.50 4.65 9.69
C ARG A 31 3.68 4.78 10.65
N ALA A 32 4.30 3.66 11.03
CA ALA A 32 5.45 3.66 11.93
C ALA A 32 6.62 4.52 11.39
N ILE A 33 6.76 4.59 10.07
CA ILE A 33 7.79 5.39 9.38
C ILE A 33 7.24 6.65 8.69
N LYS A 34 6.00 7.04 9.01
CA LYS A 34 5.33 8.25 8.50
C LYS A 34 5.21 8.30 6.96
N LEU A 35 5.12 7.14 6.31
CA LEU A 35 4.80 7.06 4.90
C LEU A 35 3.29 7.05 4.68
N GLU A 36 2.82 7.99 3.86
CA GLU A 36 1.42 8.08 3.48
C GLU A 36 1.11 7.32 2.18
N ILE A 37 2.06 7.36 1.24
CA ILE A 37 1.99 6.65 -0.04
C ILE A 37 3.10 5.62 0.00
N PHE A 38 2.71 4.36 -0.11
CA PHE A 38 3.61 3.23 0.02
C PHE A 38 3.15 2.07 -0.88
N GLY A 39 4.11 1.23 -1.21
CA GLY A 39 3.91 -0.18 -1.52
C GLY A 39 4.92 -0.98 -0.71
N GLY A 40 5.08 -2.24 -1.04
CA GLY A 40 6.02 -3.10 -0.35
C GLY A 40 5.85 -4.55 -0.72
N ASP A 41 6.60 -5.40 -0.04
CA ASP A 41 6.56 -6.83 -0.21
C ASP A 41 6.12 -7.50 1.10
N ALA A 42 5.31 -8.55 0.95
CA ALA A 42 4.87 -9.39 2.05
C ALA A 42 4.97 -10.86 1.67
N ILE A 43 5.22 -11.71 2.66
CA ILE A 43 5.16 -13.17 2.54
C ILE A 43 3.97 -13.70 3.33
N ILE A 44 3.20 -14.58 2.70
CA ILE A 44 2.18 -15.39 3.36
C ILE A 44 2.80 -16.74 3.67
N SER A 45 2.80 -17.13 4.95
CA SER A 45 3.27 -18.44 5.39
C SER A 45 2.20 -19.52 5.16
N PRO A 46 2.58 -20.80 4.99
CA PRO A 46 1.62 -21.90 4.87
C PRO A 46 0.64 -22.00 6.05
N GLU A 47 1.05 -21.53 7.23
CA GLU A 47 0.28 -21.54 8.46
C GLU A 47 -0.74 -20.38 8.53
N GLY A 48 -0.70 -19.44 7.58
CA GLY A 48 -1.62 -18.29 7.48
C GLY A 48 -1.06 -16.92 7.89
N PRO A 49 -0.06 -16.78 8.80
CA PRO A 49 0.52 -15.49 9.11
C PRO A 49 1.10 -14.74 7.91
N ILE A 50 0.89 -13.41 7.94
CA ILE A 50 1.43 -12.42 7.00
C ILE A 50 2.67 -11.79 7.61
N TYR A 51 3.73 -11.66 6.82
CA TYR A 51 4.95 -10.96 7.21
C TYR A 51 5.25 -9.85 6.21
N ILE A 52 5.24 -8.60 6.67
CA ILE A 52 5.70 -7.44 5.90
C ILE A 52 7.22 -7.41 5.91
N ILE A 53 7.85 -7.36 4.74
CA ILE A 53 9.32 -7.49 4.59
C ILE A 53 9.94 -6.18 4.14
N ASP A 54 9.27 -5.47 3.24
CA ASP A 54 9.67 -4.17 2.76
C ASP A 54 8.47 -3.22 2.70
N ILE A 55 8.72 -1.93 2.96
CA ILE A 55 7.79 -0.84 2.73
C ILE A 55 8.57 0.30 2.08
N ASN A 56 8.18 0.70 0.87
CA ASN A 56 8.80 1.80 0.15
C ASN A 56 7.79 2.69 -0.58
N SER A 57 8.18 3.91 -0.95
CA SER A 57 7.27 4.88 -1.61
C SER A 57 7.33 4.86 -3.14
N TRP A 58 8.36 4.26 -3.74
CA TRP A 58 8.56 4.03 -5.17
C TRP A 58 9.83 3.18 -5.29
N PRO A 59 9.89 2.09 -6.08
CA PRO A 59 9.05 1.71 -7.21
C PRO A 59 7.90 0.71 -6.90
N SER A 60 7.52 0.54 -5.62
CA SER A 60 6.32 -0.16 -5.12
C SER A 60 5.27 -0.58 -6.13
N PHE A 61 4.68 0.45 -6.73
CA PHE A 61 3.48 0.39 -7.54
C PHE A 61 3.77 0.55 -9.03
N ALA A 62 4.99 0.27 -9.51
CA ALA A 62 5.35 0.36 -10.93
C ALA A 62 4.44 -0.51 -11.83
N ARG A 63 4.00 -1.67 -11.34
CA ARG A 63 3.07 -2.57 -12.05
C ARG A 63 1.64 -2.05 -12.14
N VAL A 64 1.23 -1.22 -11.18
CA VAL A 64 -0.10 -0.60 -11.09
C VAL A 64 0.00 0.92 -11.24
N ARG A 65 1.00 1.40 -12.00
CA ARG A 65 1.37 2.82 -12.07
C ARG A 65 0.21 3.70 -12.55
N ALA A 66 -0.61 3.20 -13.46
CA ALA A 66 -1.72 3.94 -14.02
C ALA A 66 -2.78 4.21 -12.94
N GLU A 67 -3.23 3.17 -12.25
CA GLU A 67 -4.20 3.25 -11.17
C GLU A 67 -3.63 4.03 -9.98
N ALA A 68 -2.40 3.73 -9.58
CA ALA A 68 -1.72 4.39 -8.48
C ALA A 68 -1.59 5.90 -8.73
N SER A 69 -1.23 6.33 -9.95
CA SER A 69 -1.12 7.76 -10.29
C SER A 69 -2.41 8.53 -10.05
N VAL A 70 -3.56 7.94 -10.38
CA VAL A 70 -4.88 8.54 -10.16
C VAL A 70 -5.17 8.69 -8.67
N GLN A 71 -4.87 7.67 -7.86
CA GLN A 71 -5.11 7.71 -6.42
C GLN A 71 -4.17 8.70 -5.72
N ILE A 72 -2.90 8.74 -6.11
CA ILE A 72 -1.92 9.71 -5.61
C ILE A 72 -2.36 11.13 -5.94
N ALA A 73 -2.76 11.40 -7.19
CA ALA A 73 -3.25 12.72 -7.60
C ALA A 73 -4.50 13.13 -6.79
N ARG A 74 -5.44 12.22 -6.57
CA ARG A 74 -6.62 12.46 -5.71
C ARG A 74 -6.23 12.79 -4.27
N ARG A 75 -5.28 12.05 -3.68
CA ARG A 75 -4.80 12.28 -2.31
C ARG A 75 -4.10 13.63 -2.18
N LEU A 76 -3.19 13.96 -3.11
CA LEU A 76 -2.50 15.24 -3.13
C LEU A 76 -3.49 16.41 -3.26
N ARG A 77 -4.49 16.30 -4.14
CA ARG A 77 -5.55 17.31 -4.28
C ARG A 77 -6.35 17.49 -2.99
N ALA A 78 -6.66 16.40 -2.28
CA ALA A 78 -7.31 16.49 -0.97
C ALA A 78 -6.43 17.18 0.09
N ARG A 79 -5.14 16.82 0.18
CA ARG A 79 -4.16 17.47 1.08
C ARG A 79 -4.05 18.97 0.85
N LEU A 80 -4.05 19.39 -0.43
CA LEU A 80 -3.99 20.81 -0.77
C LEU A 80 -5.23 21.56 -0.27
N ARG A 81 -6.43 20.99 -0.44
CA ARG A 81 -7.67 21.59 0.10
C ARG A 81 -7.67 21.63 1.63
N GLU A 82 -7.28 20.53 2.28
CA GLU A 82 -7.16 20.46 3.75
C GLU A 82 -6.22 21.54 4.29
N ARG A 83 -5.07 21.74 3.62
CA ARG A 83 -4.13 22.81 3.96
C ARG A 83 -4.73 24.20 3.77
N GLN A 84 -5.41 24.43 2.66
CA GLN A 84 -6.04 25.72 2.38
C GLN A 84 -7.12 26.06 3.42
N MET A 85 -7.97 25.10 3.80
CA MET A 85 -8.98 25.29 4.85
C MET A 85 -8.35 25.58 6.21
N ARG A 86 -7.24 24.90 6.56
CA ARG A 86 -6.53 25.17 7.82
C ARG A 86 -5.81 26.53 7.87
N SER A 87 -5.56 27.14 6.71
CA SER A 87 -4.96 28.47 6.62
C SER A 87 -5.98 29.62 6.69
N PHE A 88 -7.29 29.33 6.73
CA PHE A 88 -8.32 30.31 7.08
C PHE A 88 -8.80 30.02 8.51
N PRO A 89 -8.57 30.93 9.47
CA PRO A 89 -9.06 30.78 10.85
C PRO A 89 -10.58 30.82 10.93
#